data_AF-A0A523PBV1-F1
#
_entry.id   AF-A0A523PBV1-F1
#
_cell.length_a   1.000
_cell.length_b   1.000
_cell.length_c   1.000
_cell.angle_alpha   90.00
_cell.angle_beta   90.00
_cell.angle_gamma   90.00
#
_symmetry.space_group_name_H-M   'P 1'
#
loop_
_entity.id
_entity.type
_entity.pdbx_description
1 polymer ?
#
loop_
_entity_poly.entity_id
_entity_poly.type
_entity_poly.pdbx_seq_one_letter_code
_entity_poly.pdbx_strand_id
1 'polypeptide(L)'
;MSETILVIGPAWIGDMVMAQSLFKLIKQRRPQAQIDVVAPAWAESLLARMPEVAQAFSLPVGHRQLGLGSRWELGRQLRDRKYEQAIILPNSFKSALIPFVASVRRRTGFLGEYRWGLLNDVRRLDKKILPRR
;
A
#
# COMPACT_ATOMS: atom_id res chain seq x y z
N MET A 1 10.05 -14.57 13.38
CA MET A 1 10.55 -13.41 12.59
C MET A 1 9.38 -12.46 12.44
N SER A 2 9.56 -11.18 12.77
CA SER A 2 8.50 -10.17 12.63
C SER A 2 8.33 -9.84 11.15
N GLU A 3 7.18 -10.20 10.57
CA GLU A 3 6.86 -9.86 9.17
C GLU A 3 6.58 -8.34 9.06
N THR A 4 7.26 -7.67 8.14
CA THR A 4 7.00 -6.25 7.84
C THR A 4 6.24 -6.15 6.52
N ILE A 5 5.07 -5.51 6.57
CA ILE A 5 4.14 -5.33 5.45
C ILE A 5 4.09 -3.86 5.07
N LEU A 6 4.32 -3.59 3.78
CA LEU A 6 4.13 -2.26 3.20
C LEU A 6 2.72 -2.13 2.63
N VAL A 7 1.98 -1.10 3.00
CA VAL A 7 0.71 -0.76 2.37
C VAL A 7 0.88 0.49 1.53
N ILE A 8 0.48 0.44 0.27
CA ILE A 8 0.28 1.65 -0.53
C ILE A 8 -1.14 2.13 -0.30
N GLY A 9 -1.28 3.21 0.46
CA GLY A 9 -2.54 3.80 0.86
C GLY A 9 -3.26 4.52 -0.29
N PRO A 10 -4.61 4.63 -0.21
CA PRO A 10 -5.38 5.43 -1.15
C PRO A 10 -5.15 6.93 -0.96
N ALA A 11 -5.56 7.70 -1.96
CA ALA A 11 -5.35 9.14 -1.99
C ALA A 11 -6.57 9.94 -1.50
N TRP A 12 -7.64 9.28 -1.04
CA TRP A 12 -8.85 9.93 -0.55
C TRP A 12 -9.07 9.60 0.91
N ILE A 13 -9.57 10.58 1.68
CA ILE A 13 -9.77 10.43 3.12
C ILE A 13 -10.73 9.26 3.46
N GLY A 14 -11.86 9.15 2.77
CA GLY A 14 -12.84 8.09 3.00
C GLY A 14 -12.24 6.70 2.74
N ASP A 15 -11.52 6.53 1.63
CA ASP A 15 -10.85 5.28 1.30
C ASP A 15 -9.77 4.92 2.35
N MET A 16 -9.05 5.93 2.88
CA MET A 16 -8.02 5.70 3.91
C MET A 16 -8.65 5.25 5.24
N VAL A 17 -9.78 5.84 5.63
CA VAL A 17 -10.55 5.37 6.78
C VAL A 17 -11.00 3.92 6.57
N MET A 18 -11.49 3.58 5.38
CA MET A 18 -11.86 2.19 5.04
C MET A 18 -10.66 1.24 5.07
N ALA A 19 -9.47 1.70 4.67
CA ALA A 19 -8.23 0.92 4.70
C ALA A 19 -7.85 0.47 6.12
N GLN A 20 -8.29 1.17 7.18
CA GLN A 20 -8.04 0.73 8.55
C GLN A 20 -8.65 -0.65 8.85
N SER A 21 -9.77 -1.00 8.21
CA SER A 21 -10.38 -2.34 8.34
C SER A 21 -9.41 -3.44 7.89
N LEU A 22 -8.61 -3.18 6.85
CA LEU A 22 -7.55 -4.09 6.43
C LEU A 22 -6.45 -4.18 7.48
N PHE A 23 -6.02 -3.05 8.06
CA PHE A 23 -4.95 -3.04 9.07
C PHE A 23 -5.35 -3.85 10.31
N LYS A 24 -6.58 -3.68 10.77
CA LYS A 24 -7.18 -4.47 11.85
C LYS A 24 -7.19 -5.95 11.52
N LEU A 25 -7.63 -6.32 10.32
CA LEU A 25 -7.66 -7.72 9.88
C LEU A 25 -6.26 -8.34 9.80
N ILE A 26 -5.27 -7.58 9.33
CA ILE A 26 -3.87 -8.01 9.32
C ILE A 26 -3.40 -8.29 10.74
N LYS A 27 -3.60 -7.36 11.68
CA LYS A 27 -3.21 -7.55 13.09
C LYS A 27 -3.95 -8.71 13.75
N GLN A 28 -5.23 -8.93 13.43
CA GLN A 28 -5.98 -10.08 13.93
C GLN A 28 -5.40 -11.42 13.45
N ARG A 29 -5.00 -11.51 12.17
CA ARG A 29 -4.46 -12.75 11.58
C ARG A 29 -2.97 -12.94 11.81
N ARG A 30 -2.24 -11.83 11.98
CA ARG A 30 -0.79 -11.76 12.13
C ARG A 30 -0.44 -10.73 13.22
N PRO A 31 -0.62 -11.06 14.51
CA PRO A 31 -0.48 -10.10 15.61
C PRO A 31 0.89 -9.40 15.68
N GLN A 32 1.94 -10.09 15.26
CA GLN A 32 3.32 -9.58 15.26
C GLN A 32 3.70 -8.82 13.99
N ALA A 33 2.83 -8.74 12.98
CA ALA A 33 3.17 -8.06 11.73
C ALA A 33 3.29 -6.55 11.95
N GLN A 34 4.34 -5.93 11.42
CA GLN A 34 4.49 -4.48 11.38
C GLN A 34 3.87 -3.95 10.07
N ILE A 35 3.11 -2.87 10.17
CA ILE A 35 2.42 -2.28 9.02
C ILE A 35 2.97 -0.88 8.81
N ASP A 36 3.70 -0.72 7.71
CA ASP A 36 4.14 0.59 7.23
C ASP A 36 3.22 1.06 6.11
N VAL A 37 2.87 2.33 6.07
CA VAL A 37 1.92 2.87 5.09
C VAL A 37 2.56 4.01 4.30
N VAL A 38 2.59 3.90 2.97
CA VAL A 38 2.90 5.03 2.10
C VAL A 38 1.60 5.74 1.73
N ALA A 39 1.49 7.04 2.01
CA ALA A 39 0.29 7.81 1.77
C ALA A 39 0.62 9.28 1.43
N PRO A 40 -0.34 10.09 0.94
CA PRO A 40 -0.14 11.53 0.83
C PRO A 40 0.12 12.17 2.19
N ALA A 41 0.86 13.29 2.23
CA ALA A 41 1.25 13.95 3.48
C ALA A 41 0.08 14.31 4.41
N TRP A 42 -1.09 14.68 3.86
CA TRP A 42 -2.28 14.98 4.67
C TRP A 42 -2.73 13.78 5.53
N ALA A 43 -2.46 12.55 5.07
CA ALA A 43 -2.90 11.33 5.73
C ALA A 43 -2.05 10.98 6.96
N GLU A 44 -0.90 11.62 7.16
CA GLU A 44 0.01 11.34 8.26
C GLU A 44 -0.69 11.51 9.63
N SER A 45 -1.41 12.62 9.81
CA SER A 45 -2.17 12.87 11.03
C SER A 45 -3.31 11.86 11.28
N LEU A 46 -3.90 11.32 10.21
CA LEU A 46 -4.92 10.29 10.29
C LEU A 46 -4.30 8.92 10.65
N LEU A 47 -3.21 8.55 9.99
CA LEU A 47 -2.49 7.30 10.23
C LEU A 47 -1.87 7.25 11.63
N ALA A 48 -1.43 8.38 12.16
CA ALA A 48 -0.94 8.49 13.55
C ALA A 48 -2.00 8.14 14.61
N ARG A 49 -3.29 8.13 14.24
CA ARG A 49 -4.42 7.74 15.10
C ARG A 49 -4.82 6.27 14.91
N MET A 50 -4.14 5.53 14.04
CA MET A 50 -4.38 4.11 13.79
C MET A 50 -3.32 3.27 14.51
N PRO A 51 -3.63 2.64 15.65
CA PRO A 51 -2.65 1.88 16.44
C PRO A 51 -2.08 0.66 15.69
N GLU A 52 -2.74 0.24 14.60
CA GLU A 52 -2.27 -0.84 13.76
C GLU A 52 -1.06 -0.46 12.89
N VAL A 53 -0.87 0.85 12.64
CA VAL A 53 0.19 1.40 11.77
C VAL A 53 1.44 1.68 12.60
N ALA A 54 2.57 1.12 12.16
CA ALA A 54 3.87 1.32 12.79
C ALA A 54 4.53 2.62 12.31
N GLN A 55 4.60 2.84 11.00
CA GLN A 55 5.17 4.05 10.41
C GLN A 55 4.39 4.50 9.17
N ALA A 56 4.31 5.81 8.97
CA ALA A 56 3.75 6.43 7.77
C ALA A 56 4.85 7.10 6.96
N PHE A 57 4.88 6.85 5.65
CA PHE A 57 5.78 7.48 4.70
C PHE A 57 4.99 8.41 3.79
N SER A 58 5.29 9.69 3.92
CA SER A 58 4.68 10.72 3.10
C SER A 58 5.24 10.65 1.68
N LEU A 59 4.36 10.44 0.71
CA LEU A 59 4.67 10.52 -0.71
C LEU A 59 4.45 11.97 -1.17
N PRO A 60 5.52 12.73 -1.51
CA PRO A 60 5.42 14.16 -1.84
C PRO A 60 4.97 14.32 -3.30
N VAL A 61 3.79 13.80 -3.64
CA VAL A 61 3.18 14.03 -4.95
C VAL A 61 1.74 14.45 -4.78
N GLY A 62 1.36 15.56 -5.42
CA GLY A 62 -0.01 16.03 -5.44
C GLY A 62 -0.97 15.01 -6.09
N HIS A 63 -2.27 15.15 -5.81
CA HIS A 63 -3.28 14.31 -6.45
C HIS A 63 -3.16 14.38 -7.98
N ARG A 64 -3.33 13.23 -8.65
CA ARG A 64 -3.21 13.02 -10.11
C ARG A 64 -1.82 13.20 -10.73
N GLN A 65 -0.84 13.75 -10.03
CA GLN A 65 0.53 13.84 -10.56
C GLN A 65 1.17 12.47 -10.73
N LEU A 66 1.98 12.32 -11.79
CA LEU A 66 2.70 11.08 -12.09
C LEU A 66 3.85 10.85 -11.12
N GLY A 67 4.63 11.90 -10.79
CA GLY A 67 5.71 11.88 -9.79
C GLY A 67 6.59 10.64 -9.83
N LEU A 68 7.01 10.22 -11.03
CA LEU A 68 7.75 8.97 -11.21
C LEU A 68 9.11 9.01 -10.51
N GLY A 69 9.81 10.15 -10.56
CA GLY A 69 11.07 10.36 -9.84
C GLY A 69 10.91 10.20 -8.33
N SER A 70 9.96 10.91 -7.71
CA SER A 70 9.70 10.81 -6.27
C SER A 70 9.27 9.41 -5.83
N ARG A 71 8.48 8.71 -6.66
CA ARG A 71 8.10 7.30 -6.40
C ARG A 71 9.30 6.36 -6.47
N TRP A 72 10.19 6.56 -7.43
CA TRP A 72 11.39 5.77 -7.58
C TRP A 72 12.37 6.01 -6.42
N GLU A 73 12.58 7.28 -6.05
CA GLU A 73 13.44 7.65 -4.93
C GLU A 73 12.92 7.07 -3.62
N LEU A 74 11.63 7.24 -3.32
CA LEU A 74 11.01 6.66 -2.13
C LEU A 74 11.10 5.13 -2.15
N GLY A 75 10.85 4.50 -3.32
CA GLY A 75 11.02 3.05 -3.48
C GLY A 75 12.44 2.59 -3.16
N ARG A 76 13.48 3.34 -3.57
CA ARG A 76 14.86 3.02 -3.25
C ARG A 76 15.17 3.16 -1.76
N GLN A 77 14.71 4.23 -1.12
CA GLN A 77 14.88 4.44 0.32
C GLN A 77 14.24 3.31 1.15
N LEU A 78 13.11 2.78 0.67
CA LEU A 78 12.38 1.69 1.32
C LEU A 78 12.99 0.29 1.08
N ARG A 79 13.98 0.16 0.18
CA ARG A 79 14.55 -1.13 -0.20
C ARG A 79 15.26 -1.83 0.97
N ASP A 80 15.95 -1.07 1.81
CA ASP A 80 16.73 -1.62 2.94
C ASP A 80 15.85 -2.16 4.08
N ARG A 81 14.55 -1.82 4.07
CA ARG A 81 13.56 -2.33 5.03
C ARG A 81 13.14 -3.77 4.76
N LYS A 82 13.46 -4.33 3.59
CA LYS A 82 13.25 -5.75 3.25
C LYS A 82 11.83 -6.25 3.53
N TYR A 83 10.82 -5.48 3.10
CA TYR A 83 9.43 -5.88 3.25
C TYR A 83 9.16 -7.24 2.61
N GLU A 84 8.43 -8.10 3.33
CA GLU A 84 8.05 -9.42 2.83
C GLU A 84 6.87 -9.32 1.86
N GLN A 85 5.92 -8.45 2.20
CA GLN A 85 4.70 -8.23 1.42
C GLN A 85 4.41 -6.74 1.26
N ALA A 86 3.93 -6.38 0.07
CA ALA A 86 3.28 -5.12 -0.20
C ALA A 86 1.81 -5.36 -0.57
N ILE A 87 0.91 -4.57 -0.01
CA ILE A 87 -0.52 -4.55 -0.35
C ILE A 87 -0.83 -3.21 -1.01
N ILE A 88 -1.19 -3.25 -2.29
CA ILE A 88 -1.42 -2.08 -3.13
C ILE A 88 -2.93 -1.85 -3.25
N LEU A 89 -3.44 -0.85 -2.54
CA LEU A 89 -4.87 -0.52 -2.53
C LEU A 89 -5.34 0.25 -3.77
N PRO A 90 -4.62 1.29 -4.26
CA PRO A 90 -5.05 2.00 -5.46
C PRO A 90 -4.92 1.13 -6.70
N ASN A 91 -5.82 1.32 -7.68
CA ASN A 91 -5.83 0.53 -8.93
C ASN A 91 -4.91 1.06 -10.04
N SER A 92 -4.34 2.25 -9.88
CA SER A 92 -3.49 2.88 -10.88
C SER A 92 -2.17 2.14 -11.08
N PHE A 93 -1.58 2.17 -12.27
CA PHE A 93 -0.26 1.58 -12.53
C PHE A 93 0.84 2.12 -11.61
N LYS A 94 0.89 3.45 -11.47
CA LYS A 94 1.90 4.17 -10.69
C LYS A 94 1.92 3.86 -9.19
N SER A 95 0.85 3.30 -8.62
CA SER A 95 0.82 2.92 -7.20
C SER A 95 1.68 1.68 -6.93
N ALA A 96 1.89 0.82 -7.93
CA ALA A 96 2.70 -0.38 -7.81
C ALA A 96 4.20 -0.15 -8.06
N LEU A 97 4.60 1.07 -8.47
CA LEU A 97 6.00 1.39 -8.74
C LEU A 97 6.86 1.39 -7.47
N ILE A 98 6.36 1.96 -6.36
CA ILE A 98 7.11 2.03 -5.10
C ILE A 98 7.44 0.62 -4.58
N PRO A 99 6.47 -0.31 -4.44
CA PRO A 99 6.79 -1.68 -4.03
C PRO A 99 7.71 -2.44 -4.99
N PHE A 100 7.60 -2.17 -6.30
CA PHE A 100 8.45 -2.80 -7.29
C PHE A 100 9.91 -2.35 -7.14
N VAL A 101 10.16 -1.05 -7.04
CA VAL A 101 11.50 -0.48 -6.85
C VAL A 101 12.09 -0.87 -5.49
N ALA A 102 11.26 -0.91 -4.43
CA ALA A 102 11.65 -1.40 -3.12
C ALA A 102 11.96 -2.91 -3.07
N SER A 103 11.87 -3.62 -4.21
CA SER A 103 12.18 -5.05 -4.33
C SER A 103 11.35 -5.93 -3.39
N VAL A 104 10.11 -5.53 -3.09
CA VAL A 104 9.24 -6.28 -2.17
C VAL A 104 8.91 -7.65 -2.77
N ARG A 105 9.12 -8.71 -1.99
CA ARG A 105 9.05 -10.10 -2.48
C ARG A 105 7.65 -10.45 -3.00
N ARG A 106 6.61 -10.15 -2.23
CA ARG A 106 5.20 -10.39 -2.60
C ARG A 106 4.47 -9.06 -2.78
N ARG A 107 3.93 -8.80 -3.97
CA ARG A 107 3.23 -7.56 -4.32
C ARG A 107 1.78 -7.89 -4.67
N THR A 108 0.92 -7.76 -3.66
CA THR A 108 -0.50 -8.12 -3.70
C THR A 108 -1.35 -6.91 -4.06
N GLY A 109 -2.24 -7.06 -5.03
CA GLY A 109 -3.20 -6.02 -5.39
C GLY A 109 -4.17 -6.51 -6.45
N PHE A 110 -5.25 -5.75 -6.67
CA PHE A 110 -6.14 -6.03 -7.79
C PHE A 110 -5.43 -5.82 -9.14
N LEU A 111 -5.92 -6.33 -10.26
CA LEU A 111 -5.23 -6.10 -11.55
C LEU A 111 -5.22 -4.63 -11.97
N GLY A 112 -6.34 -3.92 -11.82
CA GLY A 112 -6.46 -2.50 -12.19
C GLY A 112 -6.04 -2.20 -13.64
N GLU A 113 -5.20 -1.19 -13.84
CA GLU A 113 -4.66 -0.75 -15.14
C GLU A 113 -3.57 -1.71 -15.69
N TYR A 114 -3.86 -3.00 -15.85
CA TYR A 114 -2.97 -3.99 -16.47
C TYR A 114 -1.53 -4.01 -15.88
N ARG A 115 -1.42 -4.02 -14.56
CA ARG A 115 -0.16 -3.95 -13.79
C ARG A 115 0.72 -5.21 -13.82
N TRP A 116 0.76 -5.89 -14.96
CA TRP A 116 1.54 -7.09 -15.18
C TRP A 116 3.04 -6.81 -14.92
N GLY A 117 3.70 -7.69 -14.19
CA GLY A 117 5.10 -7.55 -13.74
C GLY A 117 5.29 -6.74 -12.46
N LEU A 118 4.58 -5.61 -12.32
CA LEU A 118 4.62 -4.82 -11.08
C LEU A 118 3.94 -5.52 -9.91
N LEU A 119 2.90 -6.30 -10.17
CA LEU A 119 2.29 -7.21 -9.20
C LEU A 119 2.70 -8.64 -9.51
N ASN A 120 2.90 -9.45 -8.47
CA ASN A 120 3.14 -10.90 -8.60
C ASN A 120 2.17 -11.76 -7.78
N ASP A 121 1.29 -11.14 -6.98
CA ASP A 121 0.12 -11.77 -6.34
C ASP A 121 -1.15 -11.01 -6.74
N VAL A 122 -1.59 -11.23 -7.99
CA VAL A 122 -2.69 -10.49 -8.60
C VAL A 122 -4.03 -11.03 -8.11
N ARG A 123 -4.90 -10.13 -7.65
CA ARG A 123 -6.29 -10.42 -7.28
C ARG A 123 -7.24 -9.98 -8.39
N ARG A 124 -8.20 -10.83 -8.73
CA ARG A 124 -9.31 -10.47 -9.63
C ARG A 124 -10.47 -10.01 -8.78
N LEU A 125 -11.10 -8.91 -9.18
CA LEU A 125 -12.33 -8.46 -8.53
C LEU A 125 -13.47 -9.36 -9.00
N ASP A 126 -13.90 -10.28 -8.13
CA ASP A 126 -15.11 -11.04 -8.38
C ASP A 126 -16.32 -10.23 -7.91
N LYS A 127 -17.07 -9.68 -8.88
CA LYS A 127 -18.26 -8.86 -8.64
C LYS A 127 -19.44 -9.65 -8.06
N LYS A 128 -19.42 -10.99 -8.14
CA LYS A 128 -20.45 -11.85 -7.55
C LYS A 128 -20.24 -12.02 -6.04
N ILE A 129 -18.98 -12.04 -5.60
CA ILE A 129 -18.58 -12.19 -4.19
C ILE A 129 -18.49 -10.81 -3.50
N LEU A 130 -18.14 -9.76 -4.24
CA LEU A 130 -18.00 -8.38 -3.74
C LEU A 130 -18.95 -7.44 -4.51
N PRO A 131 -20.26 -7.46 -4.21
CA PRO A 131 -21.24 -6.63 -4.90
C PRO A 131 -21.00 -5.14 -4.60
N ARG A 132 -20.98 -4.32 -5.65
CA ARG A 132 -21.15 -2.86 -5.54
C ARG A 132 -22.65 -2.60 -5.45
N ARG A 133 -23.17 -2.46 -4.24
CA ARG A 133 -24.48 -1.82 -4.05
C ARG A 133 -24.29 -0.32 -4.08
#